data_AF-A0A933ERN8-F1
#
_entry.id   AF-A0A933ERN8-F1
#
_cell.length_a   1.000
_cell.length_b   1.000
_cell.length_c   1.000
_cell.angle_alpha   90.00
_cell.angle_beta   90.00
_cell.angle_gamma   90.00
#
_symmetry.space_group_name_H-M   'P 1'
#
loop_
_entity.id
_entity.type
_entity.pdbx_description
1 polymer ?
#
loop_
_entity_poly.entity_id
_entity_poly.type
_entity_poly.pdbx_seq_one_letter_code
_entity_poly.pdbx_strand_id
1 'polypeptide(L)'
;MSDIGLVRPVTPEALTLARELAREMASAKVQMLRFYQERDTMTVAEAEVKAAGRNDVDWHERTKNAPAQQVDWWGLNALAEADPDAAQAVWGRIAAEARDELESGDRAAKALESCGSPWERAQFLVLRCAFREEWRPRGGIEAALVDTLTQAHSAYLFWLNRLRWLNSVEAIREQACVDREGKWTAPTVSHVEAVEQSGAMVDRFNRLFLRTLRALRDLRRYSPAVVIQNAGQVNLAAGGGQQVNVADSGGETIAGNEALVPRRAP
;
A
#
# COMPACT_ATOMS: atom_id res chain seq x y z
N MET A 1 -9.52 -6.61 44.53
CA MET A 1 -9.66 -7.66 43.51
C MET A 1 -8.87 -7.19 42.31
N SER A 2 -7.63 -7.67 42.18
CA SER A 2 -6.75 -7.30 41.08
C SER A 2 -7.18 -8.09 39.86
N ASP A 3 -7.61 -7.40 38.81
CA ASP A 3 -7.90 -7.98 37.51
C ASP A 3 -6.59 -8.60 36.98
N ILE A 4 -6.54 -9.92 36.91
CA ILE A 4 -5.44 -10.64 36.29
C ILE A 4 -5.58 -10.38 34.79
N GLY A 5 -4.92 -9.32 34.32
CA GLY A 5 -4.92 -8.90 32.92
C GLY A 5 -4.43 -10.04 32.04
N LEU A 6 -5.37 -10.72 31.39
CA LEU A 6 -5.10 -11.73 30.39
C LEU A 6 -4.25 -11.09 29.29
N VAL A 7 -2.96 -11.44 29.27
CA VAL A 7 -2.03 -11.07 28.21
C VAL A 7 -2.59 -11.60 26.91
N ARG A 8 -3.04 -10.71 26.02
CA ARG A 8 -3.51 -11.11 24.69
C ARG A 8 -2.34 -11.81 23.97
N PRO A 9 -2.53 -13.03 23.44
CA PRO A 9 -1.47 -13.70 22.71
C PRO A 9 -1.10 -12.87 21.47
N VAL A 10 0.20 -12.66 21.27
CA VAL A 10 0.72 -11.97 20.09
C VAL A 10 0.42 -12.82 18.86
N THR A 11 -0.22 -12.24 17.86
CA THR A 11 -0.54 -12.97 16.62
C THR A 11 0.73 -13.23 15.81
N PRO A 12 0.82 -14.35 15.06
CA PRO A 12 1.94 -14.60 14.15
C PRO A 12 2.20 -13.45 13.15
N GLU A 13 1.14 -12.77 12.71
CA GLU A 13 1.22 -11.59 11.85
C GLU A 13 1.94 -10.42 12.53
N ALA A 14 1.63 -10.16 13.80
CA ALA A 14 2.30 -9.11 14.56
C ALA A 14 3.80 -9.40 14.74
N LEU A 15 4.18 -10.66 14.92
CA LEU A 15 5.59 -11.07 14.98
C LEU A 15 6.32 -10.87 13.65
N THR A 16 5.67 -11.18 12.53
CA THR A 16 6.25 -10.96 11.19
C THR A 16 6.47 -9.47 10.94
N LEU A 17 5.49 -8.63 11.23
CA LEU A 17 5.60 -7.17 11.09
C LEU A 17 6.70 -6.59 11.98
N ALA A 18 6.82 -7.04 13.23
CA ALA A 18 7.87 -6.60 14.13
C ALA A 18 9.28 -6.94 13.59
N ARG A 19 9.44 -8.13 12.98
CA ARG A 19 10.71 -8.54 12.38
C ARG A 19 11.06 -7.74 11.14
N GLU A 20 10.08 -7.43 10.30
CA GLU A 20 10.26 -6.59 9.12
C GLU A 20 10.64 -5.16 9.52
N LEU A 21 9.93 -4.59 10.50
CA LEU A 21 10.25 -3.28 11.07
C LEU A 21 11.68 -3.22 11.60
N ALA A 22 12.08 -4.20 12.41
CA ALA A 22 13.44 -4.26 12.96
C ALA A 22 14.51 -4.34 11.84
N ARG A 23 14.22 -5.05 10.75
CA ARG A 23 15.11 -5.15 9.59
C ARG A 23 15.27 -3.81 8.87
N GLU A 24 14.17 -3.08 8.64
CA GLU A 24 14.22 -1.77 7.97
C GLU A 24 14.93 -0.72 8.83
N MET A 25 14.72 -0.73 10.14
CA MET A 25 15.44 0.14 11.07
C MET A 25 16.94 -0.13 11.08
N ALA A 26 17.35 -1.40 11.09
CA ALA A 26 18.76 -1.78 10.98
C ALA A 26 19.36 -1.34 9.63
N SER A 27 18.64 -1.52 8.53
CA SER A 27 19.03 -1.06 7.19
C SER A 27 19.24 0.46 7.14
N ALA A 28 18.29 1.22 7.70
CA ALA A 28 18.36 2.68 7.76
C ALA A 28 19.55 3.18 8.60
N LYS A 29 19.87 2.49 9.71
CA LYS A 29 21.06 2.79 10.52
C LYS A 29 22.35 2.58 9.73
N VAL A 30 22.47 1.48 8.99
CA VAL A 30 23.64 1.21 8.13
C VAL A 30 23.79 2.30 7.05
N GLN A 31 22.70 2.70 6.41
CA GLN A 31 22.72 3.77 5.40
C GLN A 31 23.14 5.12 6.00
N MET A 32 22.67 5.44 7.21
CA MET A 32 23.06 6.66 7.93
C MET A 32 24.56 6.70 8.24
N LEU A 33 25.10 5.60 8.76
CA LEU A 33 26.53 5.49 9.06
C LEU A 33 27.36 5.67 7.79
N ARG A 34 26.96 5.01 6.69
CA ARG A 34 27.61 5.18 5.38
C ARG A 34 27.58 6.64 4.92
N PHE A 35 26.44 7.32 5.06
CA PHE A 35 26.32 8.73 4.71
C PHE A 35 27.30 9.62 5.49
N TYR A 36 27.50 9.39 6.80
CA TYR A 36 28.49 10.13 7.59
C TYR A 36 29.92 9.83 7.17
N GLN A 37 30.23 8.57 6.84
CA GLN A 37 31.55 8.20 6.35
C GLN A 37 31.87 8.88 5.02
N GLU A 38 30.93 8.86 4.08
CA GLU A 38 31.10 9.43 2.74
C GLU A 38 31.13 10.96 2.74
N ARG A 39 30.24 11.60 3.51
CA ARG A 39 30.08 13.06 3.46
C ARG A 39 31.01 13.80 4.41
N ASP A 40 31.22 13.27 5.62
CA ASP A 40 31.94 13.95 6.69
C ASP A 40 33.30 13.31 6.97
N THR A 41 33.73 12.31 6.17
CA THR A 41 35.01 11.58 6.31
C THR A 41 35.23 10.96 7.68
N MET A 42 34.14 10.60 8.36
CA MET A 42 34.16 10.03 9.71
C MET A 42 34.50 8.54 9.70
N THR A 43 35.19 8.07 10.72
CA THR A 43 35.29 6.63 11.01
C THR A 43 33.93 6.09 11.45
N VAL A 44 33.74 4.75 11.42
CA VAL A 44 32.49 4.12 11.88
C VAL A 44 32.17 4.53 13.33
N ALA A 45 33.17 4.49 14.22
CA ALA A 45 32.99 4.85 15.62
C ALA A 45 32.60 6.33 15.81
N GLU A 46 33.20 7.26 15.05
CA GLU A 46 32.81 8.68 15.09
C GLU A 46 31.40 8.91 14.53
N ALA A 47 31.04 8.20 13.46
CA ALA A 47 29.69 8.23 12.90
C ALA A 47 28.65 7.67 13.88
N GLU A 48 28.98 6.61 14.63
CA GLU A 48 28.14 6.08 15.71
C GLU A 48 27.97 7.07 16.85
N VAL A 49 29.05 7.71 17.31
CA VAL A 49 29.00 8.76 18.34
C VAL A 49 28.16 9.95 17.85
N LYS A 50 28.32 10.37 16.60
CA LYS A 50 27.55 11.48 16.01
C LYS A 50 26.07 11.13 15.85
N ALA A 51 25.77 9.91 15.42
CA ALA A 51 24.42 9.39 15.33
C ALA A 51 23.75 9.33 16.71
N ALA A 52 24.47 8.84 17.72
CA ALA A 52 24.01 8.82 19.11
C ALA A 52 23.86 10.24 19.69
N GLY A 53 24.71 11.18 19.28
CA GLY A 53 24.65 12.60 19.68
C GLY A 53 23.43 13.35 19.12
N ARG A 54 22.70 12.76 18.16
CA ARG A 54 21.37 13.24 17.73
C ARG A 54 20.24 12.83 18.67
N ASN A 55 20.49 12.04 19.71
CA ASN A 55 19.52 11.69 20.76
C ASN A 55 19.25 12.86 21.72
N ASP A 56 19.12 14.08 21.20
CA ASP A 56 18.59 15.19 21.97
C ASP A 56 17.12 14.88 22.31
N VAL A 57 16.69 15.22 23.52
CA VAL A 57 15.30 15.03 23.99
C VAL A 57 14.32 15.70 23.03
N ASP A 58 14.73 16.82 22.41
CA ASP A 58 13.98 17.51 21.37
C ASP A 58 13.70 16.62 20.14
N TRP A 59 14.62 15.74 19.74
CA TRP A 59 14.41 14.84 18.60
C TRP A 59 13.40 13.73 18.91
N HIS A 60 13.46 13.11 20.08
CA HIS A 60 12.47 12.09 20.47
C HIS A 60 11.06 12.68 20.52
N GLU A 61 10.91 13.86 21.11
CA GLU A 61 9.62 14.54 21.16
C GLU A 61 9.12 14.96 19.78
N ARG A 62 10.01 15.40 18.88
CA ARG A 62 9.63 15.63 17.47
C ARG A 62 9.14 14.36 16.79
N THR A 63 9.84 13.23 16.92
CA THR A 63 9.42 11.95 16.31
C THR A 63 8.07 11.47 16.85
N LYS A 64 7.83 11.59 18.16
CA LYS A 64 6.55 11.22 18.78
C LYS A 64 5.38 12.04 18.23
N ASN A 65 5.59 13.34 18.02
CA ASN A 65 4.53 14.29 17.70
C ASN A 65 4.41 14.62 16.19
N ALA A 66 5.43 14.30 15.38
CA ALA A 66 5.42 14.54 13.95
C ALA A 66 4.28 13.76 13.25
N PRO A 67 3.67 14.29 12.17
CA PRO A 67 2.77 13.54 11.31
C PRO A 67 3.42 12.26 10.78
N ALA A 68 2.65 11.19 10.52
CA ALA A 68 3.23 9.90 10.10
C ALA A 68 4.15 10.01 8.86
N GLN A 69 3.82 10.89 7.92
CA GLN A 69 4.60 11.11 6.69
C GLN A 69 5.93 11.86 6.90
N GLN A 70 6.12 12.45 8.08
CA GLN A 70 7.32 13.20 8.45
C GLN A 70 8.20 12.44 9.44
N VAL A 71 7.75 11.27 9.93
CA VAL A 71 8.59 10.39 10.74
C VAL A 71 9.55 9.66 9.80
N ASP A 72 10.83 9.99 9.90
CA ASP A 72 11.88 9.28 9.19
C ASP A 72 12.34 8.02 9.95
N TRP A 73 13.03 7.13 9.23
CA TRP A 73 13.54 5.88 9.82
C TRP A 73 14.58 6.12 10.91
N TRP A 74 15.30 7.24 10.88
CA TRP A 74 16.35 7.55 11.85
C TRP A 74 15.77 7.96 13.20
N GLY A 75 14.80 8.87 13.20
CA GLY A 75 14.08 9.29 14.39
C GLY A 75 13.34 8.12 15.03
N LEU A 76 12.70 7.25 14.22
CA LEU A 76 12.06 6.05 14.74
C LEU A 76 13.07 5.06 15.35
N ASN A 77 14.25 4.87 14.74
CA ASN A 77 15.31 4.02 15.30
C ASN A 77 15.90 4.59 16.60
N ALA A 78 16.23 5.88 16.63
CA ALA A 78 16.71 6.56 17.83
C ALA A 78 15.68 6.45 18.98
N LEU A 79 14.40 6.70 18.67
CA LEU A 79 13.32 6.55 19.63
C LEU A 79 13.21 5.11 20.13
N ALA A 80 13.35 4.11 19.27
CA ALA A 80 13.27 2.70 19.69
C ALA A 80 14.44 2.26 20.56
N GLU A 81 15.65 2.80 20.33
CA GLU A 81 16.81 2.56 21.18
C GLU A 81 16.63 3.17 22.58
N ALA A 82 15.97 4.32 22.68
CA ALA A 82 15.75 5.02 23.94
C ALA A 82 14.48 4.58 24.70
N ASP A 83 13.38 4.36 23.97
CA ASP A 83 12.03 4.04 24.47
C ASP A 83 11.30 3.15 23.44
N PRO A 84 11.48 1.81 23.52
CA PRO A 84 10.87 0.86 22.59
C PRO A 84 9.34 0.92 22.55
N ASP A 85 8.70 1.17 23.70
CA ASP A 85 7.23 1.23 23.79
C ASP A 85 6.70 2.48 23.09
N ALA A 86 7.36 3.64 23.25
CA ALA A 86 7.01 4.83 22.49
C ALA A 86 7.24 4.66 20.98
N ALA A 87 8.32 4.01 20.56
CA ALA A 87 8.55 3.72 19.15
C ALA A 87 7.48 2.78 18.57
N GLN A 88 7.08 1.75 19.33
CA GLN A 88 5.99 0.85 18.95
C GLN A 88 4.66 1.61 18.83
N ALA A 89 4.38 2.55 19.73
CA ALA A 89 3.19 3.40 19.67
C ALA A 89 3.22 4.32 18.43
N VAL A 90 4.37 4.94 18.13
CA VAL A 90 4.56 5.76 16.92
C VAL A 90 4.37 4.92 15.66
N TRP A 91 4.94 3.72 15.60
CA TRP A 91 4.75 2.80 14.48
C TRP A 91 3.29 2.38 14.32
N GLY A 92 2.61 2.04 15.41
CA GLY A 92 1.19 1.72 15.41
C GLY A 92 0.34 2.84 14.83
N ARG A 93 0.64 4.10 15.20
CA ARG A 93 0.01 5.30 14.62
C ARG A 93 0.30 5.44 13.13
N ILE A 94 1.55 5.30 12.69
CA ILE A 94 1.92 5.35 11.27
C ILE A 94 1.14 4.31 10.46
N ALA A 95 1.05 3.08 10.96
CA ALA A 95 0.30 2.01 10.30
C ALA A 95 -1.20 2.28 10.25
N ALA A 96 -1.78 2.88 11.30
CA ALA A 96 -3.17 3.31 11.31
C ALA A 96 -3.44 4.43 10.29
N GLU A 97 -2.66 5.51 10.30
CA GLU A 97 -2.78 6.61 9.33
C GLU A 97 -2.56 6.13 7.88
N ALA A 98 -1.64 5.20 7.64
CA ALA A 98 -1.43 4.60 6.34
C ALA A 98 -2.62 3.75 5.87
N ARG A 99 -3.31 3.06 6.80
CA ARG A 99 -4.56 2.34 6.52
C ARG A 99 -5.68 3.32 6.19
N ASP A 100 -5.82 4.38 6.98
CA ASP A 100 -6.83 5.42 6.74
C ASP A 100 -6.61 6.10 5.39
N GLU A 101 -5.37 6.41 5.01
CA GLU A 101 -5.02 6.98 3.69
C GLU A 101 -5.35 6.01 2.54
N LEU A 102 -5.17 4.70 2.75
CA LEU A 102 -5.55 3.67 1.78
C LEU A 102 -7.08 3.54 1.66
N GLU A 103 -7.79 3.55 2.78
CA GLU A 103 -9.24 3.45 2.82
C GLU A 103 -9.92 4.69 2.23
N SER A 104 -9.44 5.89 2.55
CA SER A 104 -9.93 7.15 1.97
C SER A 104 -9.67 7.21 0.46
N GLY A 105 -8.59 6.58 -0.01
CA GLY A 105 -8.15 6.63 -1.40
C GLY A 105 -7.29 7.84 -1.72
N ASP A 106 -6.85 8.59 -0.70
CA ASP A 106 -6.04 9.79 -0.86
C ASP A 106 -4.71 9.50 -1.56
N ARG A 107 -4.08 8.36 -1.24
CA ARG A 107 -2.85 7.93 -1.91
C ARG A 107 -3.07 7.70 -3.41
N ALA A 108 -4.19 7.07 -3.76
CA ALA A 108 -4.53 6.80 -5.16
C ALA A 108 -4.84 8.09 -5.93
N ALA A 109 -5.47 9.07 -5.26
CA ALA A 109 -5.75 10.38 -5.82
C ALA A 109 -4.46 11.19 -6.05
N LYS A 110 -3.59 11.29 -5.03
CA LYS A 110 -2.28 11.99 -5.09
C LYS A 110 -1.41 11.54 -6.27
N ALA A 111 -1.48 10.26 -6.64
CA ALA A 111 -0.73 9.72 -7.78
C ALA A 111 -1.10 10.35 -9.14
N LEU A 112 -2.28 11.00 -9.25
CA LEU A 112 -2.75 11.71 -10.44
C LEU A 112 -2.51 13.23 -10.37
N GLU A 113 -2.10 13.77 -9.22
CA GLU A 113 -2.12 15.21 -8.93
C GLU A 113 -0.89 15.99 -9.41
N SER A 114 -0.04 15.46 -10.30
CA SER A 114 1.21 16.16 -10.68
C SER A 114 0.98 17.60 -11.17
N CYS A 115 -0.19 17.90 -11.73
CA CYS A 115 -0.69 19.24 -12.03
C CYS A 115 -2.19 19.41 -11.68
N GLY A 116 -2.72 18.61 -10.76
CA GLY A 116 -4.16 18.51 -10.50
C GLY A 116 -4.70 19.60 -9.58
N SER A 117 -5.94 20.01 -9.81
CA SER A 117 -6.71 20.91 -8.95
C SER A 117 -7.44 20.13 -7.83
N PRO A 118 -7.79 20.77 -6.70
CA PRO A 118 -8.63 20.15 -5.67
C PRO A 118 -9.97 19.62 -6.21
N TRP A 119 -10.49 20.23 -7.29
CA TRP A 119 -11.70 19.77 -7.96
C TRP A 119 -11.50 18.41 -8.66
N GLU A 120 -10.39 18.20 -9.37
CA GLU A 120 -10.07 16.92 -10.02
C GLU A 120 -9.87 15.81 -8.98
N ARG A 121 -9.28 16.14 -7.81
CA ARG A 121 -9.22 15.22 -6.67
C ARG A 121 -10.62 14.80 -6.20
N ALA A 122 -11.51 15.77 -6.01
CA ALA A 122 -12.88 15.49 -5.60
C ALA A 122 -13.62 14.61 -6.64
N GLN A 123 -13.44 14.90 -7.94
CA GLN A 123 -14.00 14.06 -9.01
C GLN A 123 -13.48 12.62 -8.95
N PHE A 124 -12.17 12.43 -8.75
CA PHE A 124 -11.59 11.10 -8.58
C PHE A 124 -12.18 10.37 -7.37
N LEU A 125 -12.28 11.02 -6.22
CA LEU A 125 -12.80 10.40 -5.00
C LEU A 125 -14.27 10.00 -5.13
N VAL A 126 -15.10 10.82 -5.80
CA VAL A 126 -16.50 10.48 -6.09
C VAL A 126 -16.59 9.27 -7.01
N LEU A 127 -15.80 9.25 -8.09
CA LEU A 127 -15.76 8.10 -9.02
C LEU A 127 -15.32 6.82 -8.31
N ARG A 128 -14.27 6.92 -7.48
CA ARG A 128 -13.78 5.80 -6.65
C ARG A 128 -14.88 5.26 -5.75
N CYS A 129 -15.61 6.14 -5.05
CA CYS A 129 -16.71 5.74 -4.18
C CYS A 129 -17.78 4.98 -4.97
N ALA A 130 -18.20 5.51 -6.13
CA ALA A 130 -19.16 4.84 -7.00
C ALA A 130 -18.69 3.44 -7.43
N PHE A 131 -17.44 3.29 -7.88
CA PHE A 131 -16.90 1.98 -8.27
C PHE A 131 -16.81 1.01 -7.08
N ARG A 132 -16.45 1.48 -5.88
CA ARG A 132 -16.40 0.65 -4.67
C ARG A 132 -17.79 0.22 -4.20
N GLU A 133 -18.78 1.12 -4.26
CA GLU A 133 -20.17 0.85 -3.87
C GLU A 133 -20.82 -0.19 -4.78
N GLU A 134 -20.61 -0.05 -6.09
CA GLU A 134 -21.13 -0.99 -7.09
C GLU A 134 -20.39 -2.33 -7.01
N TRP A 135 -19.06 -2.30 -7.00
CA TRP A 135 -18.27 -3.53 -7.01
C TRP A 135 -18.37 -4.29 -5.69
N ARG A 136 -18.29 -3.59 -4.54
CA ARG A 136 -18.19 -4.14 -3.18
C ARG A 136 -16.96 -5.05 -3.01
N PRO A 137 -15.73 -4.50 -2.95
CA PRO A 137 -14.52 -5.29 -2.85
C PRO A 137 -14.50 -6.17 -1.61
N ARG A 138 -14.16 -7.46 -1.77
CA ARG A 138 -14.16 -8.46 -0.68
C ARG A 138 -12.87 -8.51 0.15
N GLY A 139 -11.84 -7.76 -0.26
CA GLY A 139 -10.54 -7.73 0.38
C GLY A 139 -9.59 -6.74 -0.28
N GLY A 140 -8.35 -6.69 0.22
CA GLY A 140 -7.35 -5.69 -0.22
C GLY A 140 -7.00 -5.75 -1.70
N ILE A 141 -6.94 -6.96 -2.29
CA ILE A 141 -6.64 -7.13 -3.72
C ILE A 141 -7.75 -6.54 -4.60
N GLU A 142 -9.02 -6.85 -4.31
CA GLU A 142 -10.14 -6.27 -5.06
C GLU A 142 -10.18 -4.74 -4.87
N ALA A 143 -9.93 -4.25 -3.65
CA ALA A 143 -9.88 -2.82 -3.37
C ALA A 143 -8.78 -2.10 -4.18
N ALA A 144 -7.57 -2.64 -4.21
CA ALA A 144 -6.45 -2.08 -4.98
C ALA A 144 -6.72 -2.10 -6.50
N LEU A 145 -7.39 -3.14 -7.01
CA LEU A 145 -7.81 -3.19 -8.41
C LEU A 145 -8.90 -2.18 -8.73
N VAL A 146 -9.84 -1.91 -7.82
CA VAL A 146 -10.82 -0.82 -7.98
C VAL A 146 -10.12 0.55 -8.00
N ASP A 147 -9.12 0.76 -7.16
CA ASP A 147 -8.33 2.01 -7.17
C ASP A 147 -7.58 2.17 -8.50
N THR A 148 -6.96 1.10 -8.99
CA THR A 148 -6.29 1.06 -10.30
C THR A 148 -7.29 1.31 -11.46
N LEU A 149 -8.49 0.74 -11.38
CA LEU A 149 -9.56 0.93 -12.36
C LEU A 149 -9.98 2.41 -12.41
N THR A 150 -10.15 3.01 -11.23
CA THR A 150 -10.49 4.44 -11.08
C THR A 150 -9.39 5.32 -11.67
N GLN A 151 -8.12 5.06 -11.35
CA GLN A 151 -6.98 5.80 -11.88
C GLN A 151 -6.90 5.72 -13.41
N ALA A 152 -7.10 4.52 -13.97
CA ALA A 152 -7.10 4.32 -15.41
C ALA A 152 -8.26 5.10 -16.08
N HIS A 153 -9.45 5.12 -15.48
CA HIS A 153 -10.59 5.86 -16.02
C HIS A 153 -10.39 7.37 -15.95
N SER A 154 -9.91 7.91 -14.82
CA SER A 154 -9.62 9.34 -14.67
C SER A 154 -8.53 9.78 -15.65
N ALA A 155 -7.46 8.99 -15.81
CA ALA A 155 -6.42 9.28 -16.79
C ALA A 155 -6.97 9.23 -18.24
N TYR A 156 -7.84 8.27 -18.56
CA TYR A 156 -8.53 8.22 -19.85
C TYR A 156 -9.35 9.49 -20.12
N LEU A 157 -10.17 9.94 -19.16
CA LEU A 157 -10.97 11.16 -19.32
C LEU A 157 -10.10 12.41 -19.49
N PHE A 158 -9.00 12.50 -18.73
CA PHE A 158 -8.02 13.59 -18.86
C PHE A 158 -7.44 13.64 -20.29
N TRP A 159 -6.91 12.53 -20.78
CA TRP A 159 -6.31 12.48 -22.11
C TRP A 159 -7.34 12.64 -23.24
N LEU A 160 -8.58 12.19 -23.04
CA LEU A 160 -9.68 12.41 -23.97
C LEU A 160 -10.03 13.89 -24.06
N ASN A 161 -10.14 14.58 -22.92
CA ASN A 161 -10.36 16.01 -22.89
C ASN A 161 -9.18 16.78 -23.52
N ARG A 162 -7.95 16.36 -23.26
CA ARG A 162 -6.74 16.95 -23.87
C ARG A 162 -6.74 16.79 -25.39
N LEU A 163 -7.05 15.61 -25.89
CA LEU A 163 -7.17 15.32 -27.31
C LEU A 163 -8.28 16.17 -27.96
N ARG A 164 -9.46 16.25 -27.32
CA ARG A 164 -10.56 17.12 -27.78
C ARG A 164 -10.12 18.57 -27.85
N TRP A 165 -9.44 19.07 -26.81
CA TRP A 165 -8.95 20.45 -26.75
C TRP A 165 -7.97 20.73 -27.89
N LEU A 166 -6.98 19.86 -28.12
CA LEU A 166 -5.98 20.02 -29.18
C LEU A 166 -6.67 20.10 -30.56
N ASN A 167 -7.56 19.16 -30.86
CA ASN A 167 -8.31 19.17 -32.11
C ASN A 167 -9.19 20.43 -32.28
N SER A 168 -9.80 20.90 -31.19
CA SER A 168 -10.70 22.07 -31.25
C SER A 168 -9.95 23.39 -31.41
N VAL A 169 -8.83 23.56 -30.68
CA VAL A 169 -8.02 24.78 -30.75
C VAL A 169 -7.36 24.92 -32.11
N GLU A 170 -6.91 23.82 -32.71
CA GLU A 170 -6.37 23.87 -34.06
C GLU A 170 -7.43 24.27 -35.08
N ALA A 171 -8.63 23.66 -35.01
CA ALA A 171 -9.75 24.06 -35.87
C ALA A 171 -10.10 25.55 -35.74
N ILE A 172 -10.09 26.10 -34.51
CA ILE A 172 -10.34 27.54 -34.28
C ILE A 172 -9.21 28.39 -34.86
N ARG A 173 -7.94 27.99 -34.67
CA ARG A 173 -6.77 28.71 -35.21
C ARG A 173 -6.75 28.69 -36.73
N GLU A 174 -7.04 27.54 -37.33
CA GLU A 174 -7.15 27.37 -38.77
C GLU A 174 -8.24 28.28 -39.33
N GLN A 175 -9.45 28.25 -38.74
CA GLN A 175 -10.55 29.13 -39.16
C GLN A 175 -10.18 30.60 -39.03
N ALA A 176 -9.59 31.02 -37.90
CA ALA A 176 -9.15 32.39 -37.69
C ALA A 176 -8.06 32.82 -38.68
N CYS A 177 -7.17 31.91 -39.11
CA CYS A 177 -6.15 32.17 -40.12
C CYS A 177 -6.79 32.34 -41.51
N VAL A 178 -7.74 31.48 -41.87
CA VAL A 178 -8.50 31.61 -43.13
C VAL A 178 -9.29 32.92 -43.15
N ASP A 179 -9.97 33.27 -42.07
CA ASP A 179 -10.76 34.50 -41.97
C ASP A 179 -9.88 35.76 -42.03
N ARG A 180 -8.70 35.73 -41.41
CA ARG A 180 -7.78 36.87 -41.35
C ARG A 180 -6.89 37.02 -42.58
N GLU A 181 -6.42 35.91 -43.14
CA GLU A 181 -5.37 35.90 -44.18
C GLU A 181 -5.86 35.34 -45.52
N GLY A 182 -7.09 34.83 -45.60
CA GLY A 182 -7.67 34.25 -46.82
C GLY A 182 -7.01 32.93 -47.25
N LYS A 183 -6.15 32.35 -46.41
CA LYS A 183 -5.40 31.13 -46.71
C LYS A 183 -5.43 30.19 -45.51
N TRP A 184 -5.52 28.91 -45.82
CA TRP A 184 -5.36 27.86 -44.82
C TRP A 184 -3.86 27.65 -44.55
N THR A 185 -3.49 27.52 -43.27
CA THR A 185 -2.12 27.20 -42.85
C THR A 185 -2.12 25.82 -42.25
N ALA A 186 -1.20 24.97 -42.71
CA ALA A 186 -1.07 23.61 -42.18
C ALA A 186 -0.65 23.61 -40.70
N PRO A 187 -1.14 22.65 -39.89
CA PRO A 187 -0.70 22.47 -38.51
C PRO A 187 0.81 22.33 -38.38
N THR A 188 1.37 22.83 -37.28
CA THR A 188 2.80 22.64 -36.99
C THR A 188 3.07 21.18 -36.63
N VAL A 189 4.26 20.67 -36.99
CA VAL A 189 4.72 19.31 -36.66
C VAL A 189 4.52 19.00 -35.18
N SER A 190 4.84 19.95 -34.30
CA SER A 190 4.66 19.82 -32.85
C SER A 190 3.20 19.66 -32.39
N HIS A 191 2.24 20.22 -33.13
CA HIS A 191 0.82 20.05 -32.83
C HIS A 191 0.35 18.65 -33.21
N VAL A 192 0.71 18.20 -34.42
CA VAL A 192 0.39 16.85 -34.89
C VAL A 192 0.93 15.80 -33.93
N GLU A 193 2.20 15.93 -33.52
CA GLU A 193 2.81 15.05 -32.51
C GLU A 193 2.04 15.07 -31.18
N ALA A 194 1.59 16.23 -30.71
CA ALA A 194 0.81 16.34 -29.48
C ALA A 194 -0.58 15.67 -29.58
N VAL A 195 -1.23 15.77 -30.74
CA VAL A 195 -2.51 15.09 -31.02
C VAL A 195 -2.30 13.58 -31.04
N GLU A 196 -1.29 13.09 -31.76
CA GLU A 196 -0.94 11.67 -31.84
C GLU A 196 -0.58 11.11 -30.46
N GLN A 197 0.25 11.81 -29.70
CA GLN A 197 0.61 11.42 -28.34
C GLN A 197 -0.63 11.34 -27.44
N SER A 198 -1.51 12.34 -27.51
CA SER A 198 -2.75 12.34 -26.71
C SER A 198 -3.66 11.17 -27.09
N GLY A 199 -3.81 10.89 -28.39
CA GLY A 199 -4.56 9.72 -28.88
C GLY A 199 -3.97 8.40 -28.38
N ALA A 200 -2.65 8.23 -28.46
CA ALA A 200 -1.98 7.03 -27.95
C ALA A 200 -2.19 6.85 -26.43
N MET A 201 -2.20 7.94 -25.67
CA MET A 201 -2.46 7.90 -24.22
C MET A 201 -3.92 7.54 -23.90
N VAL A 202 -4.90 8.06 -24.67
CA VAL A 202 -6.31 7.65 -24.57
C VAL A 202 -6.45 6.14 -24.74
N ASP A 203 -5.86 5.59 -25.81
CA ASP A 203 -5.91 4.15 -26.08
C ASP A 203 -5.22 3.33 -25.00
N ARG A 204 -4.06 3.79 -24.52
CA ARG A 204 -3.30 3.11 -23.46
C ARG A 204 -4.12 2.98 -22.19
N PHE A 205 -4.73 4.07 -21.72
CA PHE A 205 -5.51 4.06 -20.48
C PHE A 205 -6.85 3.35 -20.62
N ASN A 206 -7.49 3.42 -21.78
CA ASN A 206 -8.68 2.59 -22.05
C ASN A 206 -8.34 1.08 -21.98
N ARG A 207 -7.22 0.65 -22.58
CA ARG A 207 -6.77 -0.75 -22.49
C ARG A 207 -6.45 -1.15 -21.04
N LEU A 208 -5.82 -0.28 -20.26
CA LEU A 208 -5.55 -0.53 -18.85
C LEU A 208 -6.87 -0.69 -18.07
N PHE A 209 -7.83 0.21 -18.27
CA PHE A 209 -9.16 0.14 -17.66
C PHE A 209 -9.84 -1.21 -17.97
N LEU A 210 -9.94 -1.59 -19.24
CA LEU A 210 -10.55 -2.86 -19.66
C LEU A 210 -9.83 -4.09 -19.11
N ARG A 211 -8.50 -4.06 -19.03
CA ARG A 211 -7.69 -5.15 -18.45
C ARG A 211 -7.95 -5.30 -16.96
N THR A 212 -7.99 -4.20 -16.22
CA THR A 212 -8.25 -4.20 -14.77
C THR A 212 -9.67 -4.67 -14.46
N LEU A 213 -10.66 -4.24 -15.25
CA LEU A 213 -12.04 -4.72 -15.11
C LEU A 213 -12.15 -6.23 -15.37
N ARG A 214 -11.42 -6.74 -16.37
CA ARG A 214 -11.34 -8.18 -16.63
C ARG A 214 -10.70 -8.92 -15.47
N ALA A 215 -9.61 -8.43 -14.91
CA ALA A 215 -8.94 -9.04 -13.76
C ALA A 215 -9.88 -9.12 -12.54
N LEU A 216 -10.63 -8.06 -12.25
CA LEU A 216 -11.66 -8.04 -11.21
C LEU A 216 -12.72 -9.13 -11.41
N ARG A 217 -13.26 -9.23 -12.64
CA ARG A 217 -14.25 -10.26 -12.99
C ARG A 217 -13.68 -11.66 -12.86
N ASP A 218 -12.47 -11.87 -13.36
CA ASP A 218 -11.83 -13.18 -13.36
C ASP A 218 -11.50 -13.64 -11.93
N LEU A 219 -11.11 -12.73 -11.03
CA LEU A 219 -10.97 -13.03 -9.59
C LEU A 219 -12.27 -13.57 -9.00
N ARG A 220 -13.42 -12.94 -9.29
CA ARG A 220 -14.73 -13.43 -8.80
C ARG A 220 -15.15 -14.75 -9.41
N ARG A 221 -14.77 -15.01 -10.65
CA ARG A 221 -15.13 -16.23 -11.37
C ARG A 221 -14.28 -17.43 -10.93
N TYR A 222 -12.99 -17.20 -10.69
CA TYR A 222 -12.02 -18.28 -10.48
C TYR A 222 -11.45 -18.36 -9.07
N SER A 223 -11.85 -17.49 -8.14
CA SER A 223 -11.57 -17.70 -6.72
C SER A 223 -12.64 -18.63 -6.15
N PRO A 224 -12.39 -19.95 -6.03
CA PRO A 224 -13.33 -20.85 -5.40
C PRO A 224 -13.55 -20.40 -3.95
N ALA A 225 -14.80 -20.42 -3.50
CA ALA A 225 -15.07 -20.29 -2.08
C ALA A 225 -14.40 -21.49 -1.38
N VAL A 226 -13.27 -21.25 -0.73
CA VAL A 226 -12.64 -22.24 0.16
C VAL A 226 -13.51 -22.29 1.41
N VAL A 227 -14.55 -23.13 1.38
CA VAL A 227 -15.39 -23.39 2.54
C VAL A 227 -14.68 -24.42 3.40
N ILE A 228 -13.99 -23.95 4.44
CA ILE A 228 -13.45 -24.82 5.49
C ILE A 228 -14.63 -25.18 6.40
N GLN A 229 -15.36 -26.24 6.04
CA GLN A 229 -16.59 -26.61 6.74
C GLN A 229 -16.31 -27.35 8.06
N ASN A 230 -15.13 -27.97 8.21
CA ASN A 230 -14.62 -28.55 9.46
C ASN A 230 -13.08 -28.56 9.40
N ALA A 231 -12.39 -28.25 10.50
CA ALA A 231 -10.92 -28.16 10.55
C ALA A 231 -10.17 -29.46 10.16
N GLY A 232 -10.86 -30.58 9.96
CA GLY A 232 -10.30 -31.85 9.48
C GLY A 232 -10.52 -32.18 8.00
N GLN A 233 -11.29 -31.38 7.25
CA GLN A 233 -11.56 -31.65 5.82
C GLN A 233 -11.59 -30.35 5.01
N VAL A 234 -10.70 -30.27 4.01
CA VAL A 234 -10.68 -29.20 3.02
C VAL A 234 -11.29 -29.71 1.72
N ASN A 235 -12.51 -29.24 1.41
CA ASN A 235 -13.17 -29.53 0.14
C ASN A 235 -12.82 -28.45 -0.89
N LEU A 236 -11.96 -28.77 -1.85
CA LEU A 236 -11.64 -27.89 -2.99
C LEU A 236 -12.65 -28.15 -4.12
N ALA A 237 -13.72 -27.36 -4.17
CA ALA A 237 -14.85 -27.58 -5.07
C ALA A 237 -14.61 -27.19 -6.55
N ALA A 238 -13.39 -26.81 -6.97
CA ALA A 238 -13.15 -26.39 -8.35
C ALA A 238 -12.65 -27.55 -9.24
N GLY A 239 -13.54 -28.08 -10.07
CA GLY A 239 -13.18 -28.71 -11.35
C GLY A 239 -12.64 -30.15 -11.32
N GLY A 240 -12.91 -30.94 -10.27
CA GLY A 240 -12.46 -32.34 -10.27
C GLY A 240 -12.35 -33.05 -8.91
N GLY A 241 -12.94 -32.50 -7.84
CA GLY A 241 -13.34 -33.26 -6.66
C GLY A 241 -12.22 -34.01 -5.90
N GLN A 242 -11.01 -33.46 -5.80
CA GLN A 242 -10.02 -34.04 -4.90
C GLN A 242 -10.32 -33.60 -3.46
N GLN A 243 -10.96 -34.49 -2.70
CA GLN A 243 -11.04 -34.38 -1.25
C GLN A 243 -9.71 -34.82 -0.65
N VAL A 244 -9.04 -33.93 0.06
CA VAL A 244 -7.85 -34.27 0.85
C VAL A 244 -8.30 -34.38 2.30
N ASN A 245 -8.44 -35.62 2.77
CA ASN A 245 -8.59 -35.89 4.19
C ASN A 245 -7.22 -35.66 4.84
N VAL A 246 -7.11 -34.64 5.68
CA VAL A 246 -5.92 -34.45 6.51
C VAL A 246 -6.10 -35.41 7.68
N ALA A 247 -5.49 -36.59 7.58
CA ALA A 247 -5.44 -37.51 8.71
C ALA A 247 -4.66 -36.81 9.84
N ASP A 248 -5.34 -36.61 10.97
CA ASP A 248 -4.76 -36.10 12.20
C ASP A 248 -3.69 -37.09 12.65
N SER A 249 -2.44 -36.84 12.26
CA SER A 249 -1.31 -37.71 12.53
C SER A 249 -0.95 -37.58 14.00
N GLY A 250 -1.62 -38.36 14.84
CA GLY A 250 -1.11 -38.93 16.08
C GLY A 250 -0.78 -37.91 17.16
N GLY A 251 -1.76 -37.64 18.02
CA GLY A 251 -1.49 -37.30 19.41
C GLY A 251 -0.69 -38.42 20.07
N GLU A 252 0.62 -38.23 20.20
CA GLU A 252 1.51 -39.06 20.99
C GLU A 252 1.12 -38.88 22.48
N THR A 253 0.25 -39.76 22.96
CA THR A 253 -0.12 -39.84 24.37
C THR A 253 1.04 -40.50 25.12
N ILE A 254 1.95 -39.71 25.66
CA ILE A 254 2.94 -40.20 26.65
C ILE A 254 2.20 -40.38 27.97
N ALA A 255 1.67 -41.58 28.17
CA ALA A 255 1.24 -42.09 29.47
C ALA A 255 2.43 -42.76 30.16
N GLY A 256 2.65 -42.45 31.45
CA GLY A 256 3.38 -43.33 32.36
C GLY A 256 4.48 -42.64 33.19
N ASN A 257 4.10 -42.04 34.33
CA ASN A 257 5.00 -41.99 35.47
C ASN A 257 4.21 -42.30 36.75
N GLU A 258 4.02 -43.60 36.97
CA GLU A 258 3.45 -44.18 38.19
C GLU A 258 4.63 -44.75 39.00
N ALA A 259 4.99 -44.11 40.12
CA ALA A 259 5.93 -44.69 41.09
C ALA A 259 5.66 -44.23 42.53
N LEU A 260 5.19 -45.22 43.32
CA LEU A 260 5.41 -45.47 44.74
C LEU A 260 4.91 -44.46 45.79
N VAL A 261 3.79 -44.84 46.43
CA VAL A 261 3.46 -44.51 47.83
C VAL A 261 3.58 -45.80 48.66
N PRO A 262 4.34 -45.85 49.76
CA PRO A 262 4.46 -47.05 50.58
C PRO A 262 3.25 -47.25 51.51
N ARG A 263 2.71 -48.47 51.50
CA ARG A 263 1.69 -48.97 52.45
C ARG A 263 2.27 -49.06 53.86
N ARG A 264 1.62 -48.39 54.84
CA ARG A 264 1.67 -48.80 56.24
C ARG A 264 0.62 -49.88 56.49
N ALA A 265 1.05 -50.97 57.14
CA ALA A 265 0.20 -52.02 57.70
C ALA A 265 -0.03 -51.73 59.21
N PRO A 266 -0.98 -52.44 59.86
CA PRO A 266 -1.82 -51.94 60.95
C PRO A 266 -1.14 -51.74 62.30
#